data_AF-A0A2S0M9D0-F1
#
_entry.id   AF-A0A2S0M9D0-F1
#
_cell.length_a   1.000
_cell.length_b   1.000
_cell.length_c   1.000
_cell.angle_alpha   90.00
_cell.angle_beta   90.00
_cell.angle_gamma   90.00
#
_symmetry.space_group_name_H-M   'P 1'
#
loop_
_entity.id
_entity.type
_entity.pdbx_description
1 polymer ?
#
loop_
_entity_poly.entity_id
_entity_poly.type
_entity_poly.pdbx_seq_one_letter_code
_entity_poly.pdbx_strand_id
1 'polypeptide(L)'
;MIGGPNEMNKRKRRDDALYRKNRLPAYERAGGLCENCGAPAAEIHHIVFRSHCGTSDLDNLIVLCRDCHERAHGPDAKSMRERFKQIRREDSYV
;
A
#
# COMPACT_ATOMS: atom_id res chain seq x y z
N MET A 1 5.57 0.58 -28.26
CA MET A 1 5.65 -0.89 -28.29
C MET A 1 5.95 -1.38 -26.88
N ILE A 2 5.15 -2.31 -26.41
CA ILE A 2 5.15 -2.98 -25.10
C ILE A 2 6.54 -3.55 -24.81
N GLY A 3 7.16 -3.10 -23.72
CA GLY A 3 8.53 -3.46 -23.33
C GLY A 3 8.70 -4.96 -23.12
N GLY A 4 9.82 -5.49 -23.64
CA GLY A 4 10.12 -6.92 -23.65
C GLY A 4 10.33 -7.55 -22.26
N PRO A 5 10.32 -8.89 -22.18
CA PRO A 5 10.27 -9.65 -20.92
C PRO A 5 11.43 -9.38 -19.93
N ASN A 6 12.57 -8.87 -20.43
CA ASN A 6 13.77 -8.60 -19.63
C ASN A 6 13.69 -7.29 -18.82
N GLU A 7 12.90 -6.31 -19.28
CA GLU A 7 12.78 -4.99 -18.61
C GLU A 7 11.75 -5.03 -17.47
N MET A 8 10.68 -5.80 -17.67
CA MET A 8 9.61 -6.01 -16.68
C MET A 8 10.12 -6.69 -15.39
N ASN A 9 11.12 -7.58 -15.52
CA ASN A 9 11.72 -8.31 -14.41
C ASN A 9 12.60 -7.40 -13.51
N LYS A 10 13.21 -6.35 -14.08
CA LYS A 10 14.01 -5.37 -13.32
C LYS A 10 13.13 -4.48 -12.43
N ARG A 11 12.00 -4.00 -12.96
CA ARG A 11 11.04 -3.17 -12.20
C ARG A 11 10.46 -3.95 -11.02
N LYS A 12 10.05 -5.21 -11.24
CA LYS A 12 9.54 -6.10 -10.20
C LYS A 12 10.56 -6.34 -9.09
N ARG A 13 11.84 -6.58 -9.42
CA ARG A 13 12.92 -6.78 -8.42
C ARG A 13 13.16 -5.54 -7.57
N ARG A 14 13.20 -4.35 -8.19
CA ARG A 14 13.39 -3.08 -7.46
C ARG A 14 12.23 -2.81 -6.51
N ASP A 15 11.01 -3.03 -6.98
CA ASP A 15 9.80 -2.88 -6.16
C ASP A 15 9.75 -3.89 -5.00
N ASP A 16 10.16 -5.13 -5.22
CA ASP A 16 10.24 -6.13 -4.16
C ASP A 16 11.29 -5.78 -3.09
N ALA A 17 12.43 -5.21 -3.50
CA ALA A 17 13.43 -4.69 -2.59
C ALA A 17 12.90 -3.48 -1.78
N LEU A 18 12.14 -2.59 -2.43
CA LEU A 18 11.45 -1.48 -1.76
C LEU A 18 10.44 -1.98 -0.74
N TYR A 19 9.61 -2.97 -1.10
CA TYR A 19 8.65 -3.58 -0.17
C TYR A 19 9.36 -4.17 1.04
N ARG A 20 10.43 -4.94 0.85
CA ARG A 20 11.21 -5.51 1.96
C ARG A 20 11.80 -4.45 2.88
N LYS A 21 12.25 -3.32 2.33
CA LYS A 21 12.79 -2.20 3.10
C LYS A 21 11.69 -1.43 3.85
N ASN A 22 10.54 -1.23 3.21
CA ASN A 22 9.48 -0.35 3.68
C ASN A 22 8.40 -1.07 4.49
N ARG A 23 8.37 -2.41 4.50
CA ARG A 23 7.37 -3.16 5.29
C ARG A 23 7.44 -2.85 6.79
N LEU A 24 8.65 -2.81 7.35
CA LEU A 24 8.88 -2.60 8.79
C LEU A 24 8.50 -1.16 9.17
N PRO A 25 9.03 -0.13 8.48
CA PRO A 25 8.64 1.24 8.77
C PRO A 25 7.14 1.51 8.55
N ALA A 26 6.48 0.82 7.62
CA ALA A 26 5.03 0.93 7.46
C ALA A 26 4.28 0.44 8.72
N TYR A 27 4.65 -0.73 9.27
CA TYR A 27 4.09 -1.25 10.52
C TYR A 27 4.43 -0.36 11.72
N GLU A 28 5.67 0.15 11.79
CA GLU A 28 6.11 1.04 12.86
C GLU A 28 5.35 2.36 12.85
N ARG A 29 5.17 2.99 11.68
CA ARG A 29 4.34 4.20 11.54
C ARG A 29 2.91 3.96 12.00
N ALA A 30 2.35 2.81 11.63
CA ALA A 30 0.99 2.45 12.00
C ALA A 30 0.85 2.07 13.49
N GLY A 31 1.95 1.88 14.21
CA GLY A 31 1.94 1.48 15.62
C GLY A 31 1.28 0.12 15.87
N GLY A 32 1.22 -0.74 14.86
CA GLY A 32 0.47 -2.01 14.93
C GLY A 32 -1.06 -1.85 14.90
N LEU A 33 -1.56 -0.68 14.50
CA LEU A 33 -2.99 -0.40 14.34
C LEU A 33 -3.34 -0.14 12.87
N CYS A 34 -4.60 -0.36 12.52
CA CYS A 34 -5.16 -0.11 11.21
C CYS A 34 -5.30 1.39 11.01
N GLU A 35 -4.65 1.92 9.99
CA GLU A 35 -4.64 3.37 9.75
C GLU A 35 -6.02 3.91 9.30
N ASN A 36 -6.94 3.02 8.92
CA ASN A 36 -8.29 3.39 8.53
C ASN A 36 -9.32 3.40 9.67
N CYS A 37 -9.22 2.44 10.60
CA CYS A 37 -10.25 2.20 11.64
C CYS A 37 -9.70 2.04 13.06
N GLY A 38 -8.38 1.98 13.25
CA GLY A 38 -7.75 1.83 14.56
C GLY A 38 -7.75 0.41 15.15
N ALA A 39 -8.32 -0.59 14.47
CA ALA A 39 -8.25 -2.00 14.89
C ALA A 39 -6.82 -2.57 14.77
N PRO A 40 -6.48 -3.73 15.37
CA PRO A 40 -5.15 -4.32 15.21
C PRO A 40 -4.78 -4.52 13.73
N ALA A 41 -3.59 -4.04 13.36
CA ALA A 41 -3.02 -4.21 12.03
C ALA A 41 -2.80 -5.70 11.74
N ALA A 42 -3.16 -6.13 10.53
CA ALA A 42 -2.94 -7.50 10.07
C ALA A 42 -2.03 -7.53 8.85
N GLU A 43 -2.31 -6.71 7.83
CA GLU A 43 -1.69 -6.82 6.52
C GLU A 43 -1.34 -5.43 5.93
N ILE A 44 -0.30 -5.39 5.10
CA ILE A 44 0.06 -4.20 4.33
C ILE A 44 -0.63 -4.26 2.97
N HIS A 45 -1.35 -3.20 2.64
CA HIS A 45 -2.04 -3.01 1.37
C HIS A 45 -1.37 -1.93 0.51
N HIS A 46 -1.36 -2.12 -0.81
CA HIS A 46 -0.91 -1.11 -1.77
C HIS A 46 -2.10 -0.23 -2.20
N ILE A 47 -2.08 1.05 -1.85
CA ILE A 47 -3.17 2.00 -2.17
C ILE A 47 -3.34 2.12 -3.68
N VAL A 48 -2.24 2.27 -4.42
CA VAL A 48 -2.17 2.15 -5.87
C VAL A 48 -1.60 0.77 -6.20
N PHE A 49 -2.39 -0.02 -6.94
CA PHE A 49 -1.97 -1.36 -7.34
C PHE A 49 -0.70 -1.31 -8.22
N ARG A 50 0.12 -2.36 -8.11
CA ARG A 50 1.31 -2.56 -8.95
C ARG A 50 0.98 -2.55 -10.45
N SER A 51 -0.18 -3.10 -10.82
CA SER A 51 -0.71 -3.09 -12.20
C SER A 51 -0.99 -1.68 -12.73
N HIS A 52 -1.25 -0.72 -11.83
CA HIS A 52 -1.45 0.70 -12.13
C HIS A 52 -0.20 1.54 -11.85
N CYS A 53 0.99 0.94 -11.95
CA CYS A 53 2.27 1.59 -11.68
C CYS A 53 2.52 2.01 -10.21
N GLY A 54 1.71 1.54 -9.26
CA GLY A 54 1.97 1.77 -7.84
C GLY A 54 3.26 1.08 -7.38
N THR A 55 4.08 1.81 -6.63
CA THR A 55 5.34 1.33 -6.06
C THR A 55 5.14 0.86 -4.62
N SER A 56 6.04 0.05 -4.09
CA SER A 56 6.06 -0.33 -2.68
C SER A 56 6.72 0.74 -1.81
N ASP A 57 6.47 2.01 -2.14
CA ASP A 57 6.93 3.16 -1.37
C ASP A 57 6.10 3.32 -0.09
N LEU A 58 6.67 3.88 0.98
CA LEU A 58 5.96 4.06 2.24
C LEU A 58 4.68 4.89 2.09
N ASP A 59 4.67 5.84 1.16
CA ASP A 59 3.48 6.65 0.86
C ASP A 59 2.36 5.82 0.21
N ASN A 60 2.72 4.78 -0.56
CA ASN A 60 1.76 3.92 -1.23
C ASN A 60 1.41 2.65 -0.44
N LEU A 61 2.08 2.39 0.68
CA LEU A 61 1.78 1.29 1.60
C LEU A 61 0.86 1.78 2.72
N ILE A 62 -0.18 1.02 3.02
CA ILE A 62 -1.07 1.25 4.15
C ILE A 62 -1.29 -0.01 4.96
N VAL A 63 -1.21 0.11 6.28
CA VAL A 63 -1.40 -1.00 7.20
C VAL A 63 -2.86 -1.06 7.58
N LEU A 64 -3.49 -2.20 7.30
CA LEU A 64 -4.91 -2.41 7.50
C LEU A 64 -5.17 -3.66 8.34
N CYS A 65 -6.31 -3.68 9.02
CA CYS A 65 -6.87 -4.92 9.55
C CYS A 65 -7.48 -5.75 8.42
N ARG A 66 -7.71 -7.05 8.69
CA ARG A 66 -8.24 -8.00 7.72
C ARG A 66 -9.56 -7.55 7.09
N ASP A 67 -10.49 -7.04 7.91
CA ASP A 67 -11.79 -6.51 7.45
C ASP A 67 -11.63 -5.33 6.48
N CYS A 68 -10.81 -4.34 6.85
CA CYS A 68 -10.54 -3.19 5.98
C CYS A 68 -9.81 -3.60 4.70
N HIS A 69 -8.92 -4.60 4.78
CA HIS A 69 -8.22 -5.16 3.64
C HIS A 69 -9.18 -5.84 2.67
N GLU A 70 -10.10 -6.67 3.17
CA GLU A 70 -11.12 -7.33 2.36
C GLU A 70 -12.07 -6.31 1.71
N ARG A 71 -12.51 -5.30 2.46
CA ARG A 71 -13.34 -4.19 1.92
C ARG A 71 -12.62 -3.39 0.84
N ALA A 72 -11.29 -3.24 0.95
CA ALA A 72 -10.47 -2.59 -0.07
C ALA A 72 -10.36 -3.40 -1.38
N HIS A 73 -10.62 -4.71 -1.35
CA HIS A 73 -10.74 -5.56 -2.55
C HIS A 73 -12.20 -5.80 -2.97
N GLY A 74 -13.16 -5.47 -2.11
CA GLY A 74 -14.58 -5.71 -2.29
C GLY A 74 -15.33 -4.58 -3.01
N PRO A 75 -16.66 -4.49 -2.83
CA PRO A 75 -17.50 -3.50 -3.51
C PRO A 75 -17.16 -2.05 -3.15
N ASP A 76 -16.65 -1.83 -1.93
CA ASP A 76 -16.24 -0.51 -1.43
C ASP A 76 -14.80 -0.12 -1.81
N ALA A 77 -14.12 -0.92 -2.66
CA ALA A 77 -12.72 -0.71 -3.01
C ALA A 77 -12.41 0.73 -3.47
N LYS A 78 -13.33 1.34 -4.23
CA LYS A 78 -13.18 2.71 -4.71
C LYS A 78 -13.17 3.71 -3.55
N SER A 79 -14.19 3.67 -2.70
CA SER A 79 -14.33 4.57 -1.55
C SER A 79 -13.20 4.37 -0.53
N MET A 80 -12.81 3.13 -0.29
CA MET A 80 -11.67 2.79 0.58
C MET A 80 -10.36 3.36 0.03
N ARG A 81 -10.10 3.20 -1.27
CA ARG A 81 -8.90 3.77 -1.91
C ARG A 81 -8.84 5.29 -1.80
N GLU A 82 -9.95 5.98 -2.01
CA GLU A 82 -10.01 7.44 -1.87
C GLU A 82 -9.68 7.87 -0.43
N ARG A 83 -10.23 7.16 0.55
CA ARG A 83 -9.93 7.38 1.96
C ARG A 83 -8.45 7.12 2.30
N PHE A 84 -7.86 6.05 1.77
CA PHE A 84 -6.44 5.74 2.03
C PHE A 84 -5.51 6.79 1.42
N LYS A 85 -5.83 7.30 0.22
CA LYS A 85 -5.09 8.42 -0.38
C LYS A 85 -5.16 9.67 0.48
N GLN A 86 -6.31 9.93 1.10
CA GLN A 86 -6.46 11.08 1.99
C GLN A 86 -5.60 10.92 3.25
N ILE A 87 -5.64 9.75 3.90
CA ILE A 87 -4.79 9.44 5.07
C ILE A 87 -3.32 9.70 4.77
N ARG A 88 -2.84 9.30 3.58
CA ARG A 88 -1.44 9.54 3.17
C ARG A 88 -1.12 10.98 2.84
N ARG A 89 -2.05 11.68 2.19
CA ARG A 89 -1.90 13.11 1.91
C ARG A 89 -1.80 13.93 3.20
N GLU A 90 -2.50 13.51 4.25
CA GLU A 90 -2.49 14.16 5.56
C GLU A 90 -1.16 13.95 6.31
N ASP A 91 -0.54 12.77 6.16
CA ASP A 91 0.79 12.43 6.71
C ASP A 91 1.93 13.30 6.12
N SER A 92 1.77 13.80 4.89
CA SER A 92 2.76 14.63 4.19
C SER A 92 2.77 16.11 4.61
N TYR A 93 1.88 16.55 5.50
CA TYR A 93 1.76 17.95 5.92
C TYR A 93 2.17 18.20 7.38
N VAL A 94 2.77 17.20 8.05
CA VAL A 94 3.29 17.28 9.42
C VAL A 94 4.81 17.33 9.44
#